data_AF-A0A431NA41-F1
#
_entry.id   AF-A0A431NA41-F1
#
_cell.length_a   1.000
_cell.length_b   1.000
_cell.length_c   1.000
_cell.angle_alpha   90.00
_cell.angle_beta   90.00
_cell.angle_gamma   90.00
#
_symmetry.space_group_name_H-M   'P 1'
#
loop_
_entity.id
_entity.type
_entity.pdbx_description
1 polymer ?
#
loop_
_entity_poly.entity_id
_entity_poly.type
_entity_poly.pdbx_seq_one_letter_code
_entity_poly.pdbx_strand_id
1 'polypeptide(L)' 'MQELLRSNDAVLLNFAEVVLRQIGITCLIADQHMSVIEGSIGVFPRRLLVDSDDIV' A
#
# COMPACT_ATOMS: atom_id res chain seq x y z
N MET A 1 8.64 -1.80 -9.36
CA MET A 1 8.08 -1.35 -8.07
C MET A 1 8.12 0.18 -7.97
N GLN A 2 7.03 0.84 -8.34
CA GLN A 2 6.82 2.29 -8.25
C GLN A 2 5.65 2.63 -7.31
N GLU A 3 5.67 3.81 -6.68
CA GLU A 3 4.63 4.26 -5.75
C GLU A 3 3.35 4.65 -6.50
N LEU A 4 2.24 3.99 -6.20
CA LEU A 4 0.91 4.31 -6.74
C LEU A 4 0.11 5.20 -5.79
N LEU A 5 0.16 4.87 -4.49
CA LEU A 5 -0.65 5.52 -3.46
C LEU A 5 0.13 5.56 -2.15
N ARG A 6 -0.02 6.65 -1.41
CA ARG A 6 0.50 6.82 -0.06
C ARG A 6 -0.66 7.18 0.88
N SER A 7 -0.90 6.38 1.90
CA SER A 7 -2.00 6.61 2.85
C SER A 7 -1.70 6.05 4.24
N ASN A 8 -2.34 6.64 5.26
CA ASN A 8 -2.41 6.09 6.61
C ASN A 8 -3.67 5.24 6.83
N ASP A 9 -4.63 5.32 5.92
CA ASP A 9 -5.89 4.58 6.03
C ASP A 9 -5.69 3.12 5.62
N ALA A 10 -5.78 2.23 6.59
CA ALA A 10 -5.59 0.79 6.37
C ALA A 10 -6.70 0.17 5.51
N VAL A 11 -7.93 0.72 5.55
CA VAL A 11 -9.05 0.23 4.74
C VAL A 11 -8.81 0.56 3.28
N LEU A 12 -8.40 1.79 2.98
CA LEU A 12 -8.09 2.23 1.62
C LEU A 12 -6.96 1.40 1.01
N LEU A 13 -5.87 1.20 1.76
CA LEU A 13 -4.71 0.43 1.27
C LEU A 13 -5.08 -1.02 0.97
N ASN A 14 -5.81 -1.67 1.89
CA ASN A 14 -6.24 -3.05 1.71
C ASN A 14 -7.24 -3.17 0.54
N PHE A 15 -8.17 -2.22 0.42
CA PHE A 15 -9.10 -2.19 -0.71
C PHE A 15 -8.36 -2.07 -2.05
N ALA A 16 -7.42 -1.13 -2.15
CA ALA A 16 -6.61 -0.96 -3.35
C ALA A 16 -5.78 -2.22 -3.68
N GLU A 17 -5.17 -2.84 -2.67
CA GLU A 17 -4.43 -4.10 -2.83
C GLU A 17 -5.32 -5.21 -3.40
N VAL A 18 -6.53 -5.41 -2.85
CA VAL A 18 -7.47 -6.43 -3.32
C VAL A 18 -7.89 -6.16 -4.77
N VAL A 19 -8.24 -4.91 -5.11
CA VAL A 19 -8.65 -4.54 -6.47
C VAL A 19 -7.52 -4.80 -7.47
N LEU A 20 -6.29 -4.40 -7.16
CA LEU A 20 -5.12 -4.61 -8.02
C LEU A 20 -4.84 -6.11 -8.20
N ARG A 21 -4.89 -6.90 -7.12
CA ARG A 21 -4.73 -8.35 -7.20
C ARG A 21 -5.82 -9.02 -8.04
N GLN A 22 -7.06 -8.53 -8.00
CA GLN A 22 -8.17 -9.08 -8.78
C GLN A 22 -7.99 -8.91 -10.29
N ILE A 23 -7.32 -7.83 -10.72
CA ILE A 23 -7.01 -7.59 -12.14
C ILE A 23 -5.64 -8.15 -12.56
N GLY A 24 -4.95 -8.84 -11.64
CA GLY A 24 -3.67 -9.48 -11.92
C GLY A 24 -2.44 -8.58 -11.76
N ILE A 25 -2.60 -7.37 -11.21
CA ILE A 25 -1.47 -6.46 -10.95
C ILE A 25 -0.77 -6.85 -9.67
N THR A 26 0.56 -6.97 -9.74
CA THR A 26 1.39 -7.25 -8.57
C THR A 26 1.59 -5.97 -7.77
N CYS A 27 1.15 -5.97 -6.51
CA CYS A 27 1.27 -4.83 -5.61
C CYS A 27 1.87 -5.21 -4.24
N LEU A 28 2.55 -4.25 -3.61
CA LEU A 28 3.25 -4.39 -2.33
C LEU A 28 2.93 -3.18 -1.45
N ILE A 29 2.42 -3.41 -0.24
CA ILE A 29 2.33 -2.36 0.77
C ILE A 29 3.65 -2.31 1.55
N ALA A 30 4.43 -1.26 1.33
CA ALA A 30 5.64 -0.96 2.09
C ALA A 30 5.32 -0.25 3.40
N ASP A 31 6.32 -0.23 4.31
CA ASP A 31 6.26 0.45 5.60
C ASP A 31 5.26 -0.17 6.60
N GLN A 32 4.87 -1.45 6.40
CA GLN A 32 4.00 -2.21 7.31
C GLN A 32 4.68 -2.65 8.62
N HIS A 33 6.02 -2.70 8.65
CA HIS A 33 6.78 -3.24 9.79
C HIS A 33 7.01 -2.25 10.94
N MET A 34 6.41 -1.06 10.91
CA MET A 34 6.37 -0.20 12.09
C MET A 34 5.40 -0.81 13.11
N SER A 35 5.86 -1.05 14.34
CA SER A 35 5.12 -1.75 15.40
C SER A 35 3.63 -1.35 15.45
N VAL A 36 2.72 -2.30 15.70
CA VAL A 36 1.27 -2.07 15.90
C VAL A 36 0.98 -0.92 16.88
N ILE A 37 1.88 -0.74 17.85
CA ILE A 37 1.87 0.31 18.87
C ILE A 37 2.13 1.71 18.28
N GLU A 38 2.97 1.80 17.24
CA GLU A 38 3.28 3.02 16.48
C GLU A 38 2.29 3.28 15.34
N GLY A 39 1.73 2.21 14.75
CA GLY A 39 0.68 2.28 13.73
C GLY A 39 -0.62 2.94 14.22
N SER A 40 -0.81 3.07 15.54
CA SER A 40 -1.96 3.75 16.15
C SER A 40 -1.83 5.28 16.19
N ILE A 41 -0.64 5.85 15.98
CA ILE A 41 -0.44 7.31 15.95
C ILE A 41 -0.58 7.86 14.51
N GLY A 42 -0.57 7.00 13.48
CA GLY A 42 -0.79 7.41 12.08
C GLY A 42 0.27 8.38 11.53
N VAL A 43 1.46 8.40 12.11
CA VAL A 43 2.51 9.39 11.78
C VAL A 43 3.20 9.08 10.47
N PHE A 44 3.32 7.80 10.12
CA PHE A 44 4.07 7.36 8.94
C PHE A 44 3.14 6.74 7.90
N PRO A 45 2.93 7.44 6.77
CA PRO A 45 2.08 6.93 5.72
C PRO A 45 2.69 5.72 5.04
N ARG A 46 1.87 4.69 4.85
CA ARG A 46 2.24 3.45 4.16
C ARG A 46 2.12 3.67 2.66
N ARG A 47 3.00 3.02 1.90
CA ARG A 47 3.07 3.18 0.45
C ARG A 47 2.61 1.90 -0.24
N LEU A 48 1.64 2.01 -1.12
CA LEU A 48 1.25 0.97 -2.05
C LEU A 48 2.11 1.12 -3.31
N LEU A 49 2.93 0.11 -3.55
CA LEU A 49 3.81 0.01 -4.70
C LEU A 49 3.21 -0.98 -5.70
N VAL A 50 3.34 -0.70 -6.98
CA VAL A 50 2.97 -1.61 -8.09
C VAL A 50 4.18 -1.89 -8.96
N ASP A 51 4.13 -2.91 -9.82
CA ASP A 51 5.21 -3.07 -10.79
C ASP A 51 5.36 -1.84 -11.69
N SER A 52 6.60 -1.57 -12.14
CA SER A 52 6.87 -0.40 -12.97
C SER A 52 6.30 -0.54 -14.38
N ASP A 53 5.95 -1.75 -14.80
CA ASP A 53 5.30 -2.03 -16.09
C ASP A 53 3.79 -1.77 -16.05
N ASP A 54 3.18 -1.91 -14.86
CA ASP A 54 1.75 -1.70 -14.61
C ASP A 54 1.39 -0.24 -14.30
N ILE A 55 2.38 0.65 -14.20
CA ILE A 55 2.17 2.08 -13.94
C ILE A 55 2.05 2.83 -15.26
N VAL A 56 0.89 3.44 -15.49
CA VAL A 56 0.52 4.19 -16.70
C VAL A 56 0.45 5.69 -16.45
#